data_AF-A0A955XVY4-F1
#
_entry.id   AF-A0A955XVY4-F1
#
_cell.length_a   1.000
_cell.length_b   1.000
_cell.length_c   1.000
_cell.angle_alpha   90.00
_cell.angle_beta   90.00
_cell.angle_gamma   90.00
#
_symmetry.space_group_name_H-M   'P 1'
#
loop_
_entity.id
_entity.type
_entity.pdbx_description
1 polymer ?
#
loop_
_entity_poly.entity_id
_entity_poly.type
_entity_poly.pdbx_seq_one_letter_code
_entity_poly.pdbx_strand_id
1 'polypeptide(L)'
;SGEFSVISDGDVAIVDGASVSGEITIRAFDFTLGSTASLSVSPTVVEATGSGAGETKEASGGAGGGHGGVGGDGFDTVGGVTYGDPDAPTLRGSGGGLGHRFGDVPAVGSGGMGGGLVQILARNDATIGGTIDALGGDGAAVGDACGGGGSGGSVYVSASNSITTTGAPVVSANGGTGPNCTGADLDGAGGGGGRIAMCSPTTTIDSSNFAANGGPALGIATAGAAGSITTSCASATPNAALLVSRTPFHVTDIDVPTTGVSIPVMSFRVREVSGFDGADLQTLTFTSAGDFPSVDLSLYLDNDENGVWDATDTLVDTVAGHVPGAAAAFDLSTVADIAADGELIFLLTADYGVPAGRQLDVDIISDTDLAANSLLSGDSAVVTGAPIYSGTKTTSSTPRPVVISFSPTSEANSTTFNIDVRGINFSGATDVRFNSIPVLTFSSFVENSDTDITGQVAPAAPPVNPGYYDVQVETPFGSNTTSATKFEFFAPCVVPGQLGVCAEGELVGTACVQTVFPSAEV
;
A
#
# COMPACT_ATOMS: atom_id res chain seq x y z
N SER A 1 0.45 10.42 36.09
CA SER A 1 1.29 9.46 35.37
C SER A 1 1.49 9.98 33.97
N GLY A 2 2.71 10.37 33.62
CA GLY A 2 3.06 10.74 32.25
C GLY A 2 3.50 9.48 31.49
N GLU A 3 3.20 9.44 30.21
CA GLU A 3 3.83 8.52 29.27
C GLU A 3 5.16 9.13 28.82
N PHE A 4 6.24 8.35 28.86
CA PHE A 4 7.53 8.67 28.29
C PHE A 4 7.70 7.84 27.03
N SER A 5 7.40 8.45 25.88
CA SER A 5 7.52 7.84 24.57
C SER A 5 8.64 8.53 23.79
N VAL A 6 9.61 7.76 23.33
CA VAL A 6 10.68 8.22 22.45
C VAL A 6 10.63 7.38 21.18
N ILE A 7 10.46 8.06 20.05
CA ILE A 7 10.57 7.47 18.72
C ILE A 7 11.70 8.22 18.03
N SER A 8 12.80 7.52 17.76
CA SER A 8 13.96 8.08 17.09
C SER A 8 14.43 7.14 16.00
N ASP A 9 14.81 7.74 14.86
CA ASP A 9 15.46 6.98 13.80
C ASP A 9 16.95 6.75 14.04
N GLY A 10 17.54 7.45 15.01
CA GLY A 10 18.91 7.26 15.43
C GLY A 10 19.03 6.48 16.74
N ASP A 11 20.25 6.51 17.29
CA ASP A 11 20.56 5.83 18.53
C ASP A 11 19.97 6.58 19.72
N VAL A 12 19.41 5.83 20.67
CA VAL A 12 18.90 6.37 21.92
C VAL A 12 19.73 5.82 23.08
N ALA A 13 20.34 6.73 23.82
CA ALA A 13 21.08 6.40 25.04
C ALA A 13 20.43 7.06 26.27
N ILE A 14 20.05 6.25 27.24
CA ILE A 14 19.75 6.72 28.59
C ILE A 14 21.05 6.64 29.39
N VAL A 15 21.71 7.79 29.50
CA VAL A 15 23.08 7.90 30.03
C VAL A 15 23.17 7.62 31.53
N ASP A 16 24.37 7.30 31.99
CA ASP A 16 24.67 7.07 33.41
C ASP A 16 24.14 8.19 34.32
N GLY A 17 23.50 7.79 35.42
CA GLY A 17 22.86 8.68 36.39
C GLY A 17 21.49 9.25 35.97
N ALA A 18 21.00 8.96 34.75
CA ALA A 18 19.67 9.36 34.33
C ALA A 18 18.59 8.41 34.89
N SER A 19 17.44 8.98 35.28
CA SER A 19 16.28 8.22 35.73
C SER A 19 15.05 8.63 34.92
N VAL A 20 14.38 7.65 34.33
CA VAL A 20 13.11 7.81 33.60
C VAL A 20 12.01 7.08 34.37
N SER A 21 10.87 7.75 34.54
CA SER A 21 9.71 7.21 35.24
C SER A 21 8.41 7.53 34.51
N GLY A 22 7.39 6.72 34.72
CA GLY A 22 6.16 6.76 33.92
C GLY A 22 6.07 5.53 33.04
N GLU A 23 5.05 5.41 32.20
CA GLU A 23 5.00 4.32 31.21
C GLU A 23 6.04 4.57 30.12
N ILE A 24 6.88 3.59 29.80
CA ILE A 24 8.07 3.81 28.97
C ILE A 24 7.94 3.00 27.68
N THR A 25 7.92 3.70 26.56
CA THR A 25 8.02 3.12 25.21
C THR A 25 9.18 3.77 24.48
N ILE A 26 10.18 2.99 24.08
CA ILE A 26 11.36 3.46 23.36
C ILE A 26 11.48 2.70 22.05
N ARG A 27 11.57 3.45 20.95
CA ARG A 27 11.90 2.96 19.61
C ARG A 27 13.16 3.67 19.13
N ALA A 28 14.19 2.91 18.80
CA ALA A 28 15.51 3.42 18.42
C ALA A 28 16.18 2.51 17.38
N PHE A 29 17.20 3.02 16.68
CA PHE A 29 18.07 2.16 15.89
C PHE A 29 18.90 1.25 16.80
N ASP A 30 19.88 1.81 17.52
CA ASP A 30 20.49 1.18 18.68
C ASP A 30 19.96 1.77 19.98
N PHE A 31 19.80 0.92 21.00
CA PHE A 31 19.43 1.36 22.35
C PHE A 31 20.54 1.07 23.35
N THR A 32 20.89 2.05 24.18
CA THR A 32 21.81 1.85 25.30
C THR A 32 21.22 2.37 26.61
N LEU A 33 21.13 1.50 27.61
CA LEU A 33 20.88 1.88 29.00
C LEU A 33 22.22 1.86 29.76
N GLY A 34 22.68 3.03 30.21
CA GLY A 34 23.91 3.17 30.99
C GLY A 34 23.89 2.35 32.28
N SER A 35 25.08 1.97 32.77
CA SER A 35 25.28 1.11 33.95
C SER A 35 24.63 1.60 35.25
N THR A 36 24.45 2.92 35.38
CA THR A 36 23.84 3.58 36.55
C THR A 36 22.53 4.28 36.20
N ALA A 37 22.03 4.08 34.98
CA ALA A 37 20.74 4.60 34.55
C ALA A 37 19.59 3.72 35.05
N SER A 38 18.41 4.32 35.24
CA SER A 38 17.21 3.59 35.69
C SER A 38 15.96 3.91 34.88
N LEU A 39 15.23 2.87 34.49
CA LEU A 39 13.88 2.94 33.94
C LEU A 39 12.90 2.35 34.97
N SER A 40 11.95 3.13 35.47
CA SER A 40 11.03 2.68 36.53
C SER A 40 9.57 2.95 36.21
N VAL A 41 8.78 1.86 36.14
CA VAL A 41 7.32 1.85 35.98
C VAL A 41 6.63 1.27 37.24
N SER A 42 7.26 1.45 38.40
CA SER A 42 6.94 0.78 39.66
C SER A 42 6.29 1.71 40.70
N PRO A 43 5.10 1.36 41.25
CA PRO A 43 3.94 0.75 40.58
C PRO A 43 3.08 1.81 39.86
N THR A 44 2.23 1.40 38.91
CA THR A 44 1.45 2.35 38.07
C THR A 44 -0.03 2.01 37.87
N VAL A 45 -0.45 0.76 38.09
CA VAL A 45 -1.85 0.32 37.86
C VAL A 45 -2.64 0.36 39.15
N VAL A 46 -3.83 0.96 39.12
CA VAL A 46 -4.69 1.14 40.31
C VAL A 46 -5.05 -0.21 40.96
N GLU A 47 -5.14 -0.21 42.29
CA GLU A 47 -5.58 -1.35 43.10
C GLU A 47 -6.91 -1.97 42.65
N ALA A 48 -7.11 -3.26 42.88
CA ALA A 48 -8.31 -4.04 42.54
C ALA A 48 -8.81 -3.91 41.07
N THR A 49 -7.93 -3.50 40.14
CA THR A 49 -8.24 -3.39 38.71
C THR A 49 -7.22 -4.15 37.84
N GLY A 50 -7.60 -4.44 36.60
CA GLY A 50 -6.78 -5.18 35.63
C GLY A 50 -7.29 -6.61 35.38
N SER A 51 -6.77 -7.23 34.32
CA SER A 51 -7.24 -8.54 33.83
C SER A 51 -7.00 -9.70 34.81
N GLY A 52 -6.09 -9.51 35.76
CA GLY A 52 -5.82 -10.45 36.85
C GLY A 52 -5.91 -9.76 38.20
N ALA A 53 -6.87 -8.86 38.40
CA ALA A 53 -7.08 -8.23 39.70
C ALA A 53 -7.33 -9.28 40.79
N GLY A 54 -6.76 -9.06 41.98
CA GLY A 54 -7.05 -9.89 43.15
C GLY A 54 -8.50 -9.69 43.61
N GLU A 55 -9.17 -10.77 44.02
CA GLU A 55 -10.54 -10.69 44.49
C GLU A 55 -10.69 -9.82 45.75
N THR A 56 -11.79 -9.07 45.81
CA THR A 56 -12.18 -8.23 46.95
C THR A 56 -13.55 -8.70 47.45
N LYS A 57 -13.65 -9.03 48.74
CA LYS A 57 -14.90 -9.43 49.40
C LYS A 57 -15.03 -8.76 50.77
N GLU A 58 -16.25 -8.65 51.26
CA GLU A 58 -16.50 -8.20 52.63
C GLU A 58 -15.95 -9.22 53.64
N ALA A 59 -15.41 -8.71 54.75
CA ALA A 59 -14.84 -9.52 55.83
C ALA A 59 -13.79 -10.55 55.36
N SER A 60 -12.95 -10.15 54.40
CA SER A 60 -11.93 -10.99 53.78
C SER A 60 -10.58 -10.28 53.70
N GLY A 61 -9.51 -11.06 53.65
CA GLY A 61 -8.18 -10.56 53.30
C GLY A 61 -8.11 -10.32 51.79
N GLY A 62 -7.45 -9.24 51.35
CA GLY A 62 -7.30 -8.97 49.92
C GLY A 62 -6.42 -10.02 49.25
N ALA A 63 -6.90 -10.59 48.15
CA ALA A 63 -6.09 -11.52 47.36
C ALA A 63 -5.05 -10.77 46.49
N GLY A 64 -3.97 -11.44 46.13
CA GLY A 64 -2.91 -10.86 45.30
C GLY A 64 -3.34 -10.71 43.85
N GLY A 65 -2.88 -9.66 43.17
CA GLY A 65 -3.04 -9.54 41.72
C GLY A 65 -2.20 -10.59 40.99
N GLY A 66 -2.65 -11.09 39.85
CA GLY A 66 -1.92 -11.99 38.95
C GLY A 66 -1.44 -11.27 37.69
N HIS A 67 -0.42 -11.81 37.01
CA HIS A 67 0.00 -11.38 35.67
C HIS A 67 0.89 -12.44 34.99
N GLY A 68 2.19 -12.46 35.27
CA GLY A 68 3.10 -13.53 34.81
C GLY A 68 2.97 -14.79 35.66
N GLY A 69 2.87 -14.60 36.97
CA GLY A 69 2.48 -15.59 37.96
C GLY A 69 1.07 -15.33 38.48
N VAL A 70 0.42 -16.38 38.99
CA VAL A 70 -0.87 -16.29 39.70
C VAL A 70 -0.65 -15.53 41.01
N GLY A 71 -1.56 -14.62 41.36
CA GLY A 71 -1.56 -13.97 42.67
C GLY A 71 -1.88 -14.96 43.79
N GLY A 72 -1.42 -14.68 45.01
CA GLY A 72 -1.78 -15.51 46.15
C GLY A 72 -3.26 -15.38 46.52
N ASP A 73 -3.85 -16.47 46.99
CA ASP A 73 -5.14 -16.50 47.66
C ASP A 73 -5.05 -15.84 49.03
N GLY A 74 -6.00 -14.93 49.31
CA GLY A 74 -6.24 -14.35 50.63
C GLY A 74 -7.26 -15.19 51.40
N PHE A 75 -7.71 -14.70 52.55
CA PHE A 75 -8.76 -15.39 53.30
C PHE A 75 -10.11 -15.27 52.61
N ASP A 76 -10.63 -16.40 52.12
CA ASP A 76 -11.90 -16.51 51.38
C ASP A 76 -11.95 -15.71 50.05
N THR A 77 -10.79 -15.31 49.55
CA THR A 77 -10.59 -14.59 48.29
C THR A 77 -9.60 -15.32 47.40
N VAL A 78 -9.89 -15.37 46.10
CA VAL A 78 -9.04 -16.04 45.11
C VAL A 78 -8.05 -15.05 44.48
N GLY A 79 -6.80 -15.49 44.35
CA GLY A 79 -5.73 -14.78 43.68
C GLY A 79 -6.02 -14.51 42.20
N GLY A 80 -5.47 -13.41 41.68
CA GLY A 80 -5.60 -13.06 40.28
C GLY A 80 -4.92 -14.07 39.35
N VAL A 81 -5.52 -14.32 38.19
CA VAL A 81 -4.99 -15.25 37.18
C VAL A 81 -3.81 -14.67 36.40
N THR A 82 -3.04 -15.54 35.73
CA THR A 82 -2.04 -15.11 34.73
C THR A 82 -2.70 -14.66 33.43
N TYR A 83 -2.11 -13.70 32.71
CA TYR A 83 -2.56 -13.26 31.40
C TYR A 83 -1.41 -12.66 30.57
N GLY A 84 -1.66 -12.38 29.29
CA GLY A 84 -0.66 -11.86 28.36
C GLY A 84 0.29 -12.93 27.82
N ASP A 85 1.14 -12.50 26.88
CA ASP A 85 2.13 -13.35 26.22
C ASP A 85 3.47 -13.31 26.98
N PRO A 86 4.06 -14.46 27.37
CA PRO A 86 5.38 -14.50 28.00
C PRO A 86 6.53 -14.05 27.09
N ASP A 87 6.39 -14.20 25.77
CA ASP A 87 7.44 -13.92 24.78
C ASP A 87 7.26 -12.53 24.14
N ALA A 88 6.09 -11.93 24.27
CA ALA A 88 5.80 -10.54 23.88
C ALA A 88 4.93 -9.81 24.92
N PRO A 89 5.46 -9.56 26.14
CA PRO A 89 4.69 -9.00 27.24
C PRO A 89 4.41 -7.50 27.01
N THR A 90 3.21 -7.20 26.52
CA THR A 90 2.75 -5.83 26.17
C THR A 90 1.67 -5.30 27.12
N LEU A 91 1.31 -6.08 28.14
CA LEU A 91 0.25 -5.72 29.10
C LEU A 91 0.86 -5.33 30.44
N ARG A 92 0.20 -4.41 31.14
CA ARG A 92 0.61 -3.99 32.49
C ARG A 92 0.20 -5.05 33.52
N GLY A 93 0.79 -4.98 34.71
CA GLY A 93 0.36 -5.74 35.89
C GLY A 93 -1.06 -5.34 36.35
N SER A 94 -1.57 -6.05 37.35
CA SER A 94 -2.90 -5.86 37.92
C SER A 94 -2.80 -5.51 39.41
N GLY A 95 -3.79 -4.78 39.91
CA GLY A 95 -3.89 -4.45 41.32
C GLY A 95 -4.29 -5.65 42.19
N GLY A 96 -3.81 -5.69 43.43
CA GLY A 96 -4.31 -6.61 44.45
C GLY A 96 -5.69 -6.20 44.96
N GLY A 97 -6.42 -7.16 45.54
CA GLY A 97 -7.74 -6.93 46.12
C GLY A 97 -7.69 -6.12 47.41
N LEU A 98 -8.80 -5.46 47.74
CA LEU A 98 -8.93 -4.73 49.00
C LEU A 98 -9.19 -5.69 50.16
N GLY A 99 -8.62 -5.38 51.33
CA GLY A 99 -8.95 -6.04 52.59
C GLY A 99 -10.14 -5.37 53.26
N HIS A 100 -11.11 -6.15 53.72
CA HIS A 100 -12.30 -5.66 54.43
C HIS A 100 -12.41 -6.30 55.80
N ARG A 101 -12.76 -5.52 56.83
CA ARG A 101 -13.03 -6.05 58.18
C ARG A 101 -14.48 -6.52 58.33
N PHE A 102 -14.76 -7.32 59.36
CA PHE A 102 -16.13 -7.62 59.78
C PHE A 102 -16.82 -6.38 60.39
N GLY A 103 -17.97 -5.96 59.83
CA GLY A 103 -18.88 -4.94 60.40
C GLY A 103 -18.83 -3.55 59.73
N ASP A 104 -19.71 -2.62 60.17
CA ASP A 104 -19.96 -1.29 59.58
C ASP A 104 -18.80 -0.25 59.76
N VAL A 105 -17.55 -0.65 59.54
CA VAL A 105 -16.38 0.23 59.69
C VAL A 105 -15.80 0.58 58.32
N PRO A 106 -15.54 1.87 57.99
CA PRO A 106 -15.05 2.29 56.67
C PRO A 106 -13.56 1.97 56.40
N ALA A 107 -12.90 1.17 57.23
CA ALA A 107 -11.49 0.89 57.11
C ALA A 107 -11.24 -0.25 56.12
N VAL A 108 -10.91 0.10 54.87
CA VAL A 108 -10.44 -0.82 53.83
C VAL A 108 -8.92 -0.78 53.76
N GLY A 109 -8.30 -1.96 53.79
CA GLY A 109 -6.89 -2.11 53.47
C GLY A 109 -6.74 -2.02 51.96
N SER A 110 -6.12 -0.94 51.47
CA SER A 110 -5.86 -0.77 50.04
C SER A 110 -5.05 -1.93 49.48
N GLY A 111 -5.43 -2.38 48.28
CA GLY A 111 -4.66 -3.34 47.51
C GLY A 111 -3.40 -2.69 46.95
N GLY A 112 -2.39 -3.51 46.71
CA GLY A 112 -1.18 -3.07 46.03
C GLY A 112 -1.46 -2.73 44.57
N MET A 113 -0.85 -1.66 44.07
CA MET A 113 -0.94 -1.28 42.66
C MET A 113 -0.12 -2.24 41.77
N GLY A 114 -0.57 -2.54 40.55
CA GLY A 114 0.20 -3.36 39.61
C GLY A 114 1.39 -2.62 38.99
N GLY A 115 2.44 -3.36 38.63
CA GLY A 115 3.60 -2.82 37.89
C GLY A 115 3.24 -2.38 36.46
N GLY A 116 3.97 -1.41 35.91
CA GLY A 116 3.71 -0.89 34.56
C GLY A 116 4.39 -1.66 33.43
N LEU A 117 4.52 -1.01 32.28
CA LEU A 117 5.18 -1.55 31.08
C LEU A 117 6.43 -0.73 30.75
N VAL A 118 7.56 -1.41 30.59
CA VAL A 118 8.72 -0.92 29.84
C VAL A 118 8.77 -1.67 28.52
N GLN A 119 8.61 -0.96 27.41
CA GLN A 119 8.76 -1.51 26.07
C GLN A 119 9.93 -0.83 25.35
N ILE A 120 10.95 -1.60 24.98
CA ILE A 120 12.12 -1.16 24.22
C ILE A 120 12.17 -1.97 22.93
N LEU A 121 12.12 -1.28 21.81
CA LEU A 121 12.18 -1.87 20.47
C LEU A 121 13.39 -1.26 19.75
N ALA A 122 14.49 -2.01 19.70
CA ALA A 122 15.70 -1.63 19.00
C ALA A 122 15.73 -2.28 17.61
N ARG A 123 15.97 -1.48 16.57
CA ARG A 123 16.00 -1.97 15.17
C ARG A 123 17.33 -2.64 14.81
N ASN A 124 18.37 -2.49 15.63
CA ASN A 124 19.62 -3.23 15.50
C ASN A 124 20.02 -3.86 16.86
N ASP A 125 20.81 -3.17 17.68
CA ASP A 125 21.34 -3.70 18.94
C ASP A 125 20.75 -3.02 20.17
N ALA A 126 20.58 -3.78 21.25
CA ALA A 126 20.23 -3.24 22.57
C ALA A 126 21.28 -3.61 23.62
N THR A 127 21.82 -2.61 24.30
CA THR A 127 22.74 -2.77 25.42
C THR A 127 22.06 -2.39 26.74
N ILE A 128 21.95 -3.34 27.65
CA ILE A 128 21.31 -3.15 28.96
C ILE A 128 22.39 -3.16 30.05
N GLY A 129 22.74 -1.99 30.57
CA GLY A 129 23.71 -1.83 31.66
C GLY A 129 23.09 -1.53 33.03
N GLY A 130 21.96 -0.84 33.04
CA GLY A 130 21.38 -0.25 34.24
C GLY A 130 20.26 -1.06 34.89
N THR A 131 19.34 -0.33 35.54
CA THR A 131 18.19 -0.91 36.25
C THR A 131 16.90 -0.71 35.46
N ILE A 132 16.08 -1.75 35.33
CA ILE A 132 14.73 -1.70 34.76
C ILE A 132 13.74 -2.32 35.74
N ASP A 133 12.84 -1.50 36.30
CA ASP A 133 11.91 -1.91 37.36
C ASP A 133 10.45 -1.76 36.96
N ALA A 134 9.73 -2.87 36.93
CA ALA A 134 8.28 -2.99 36.76
C ALA A 134 7.63 -3.73 37.95
N LEU A 135 7.93 -3.29 39.17
CA LEU A 135 7.50 -3.90 40.42
C LEU A 135 6.01 -3.64 40.71
N GLY A 136 5.35 -4.64 41.26
CA GLY A 136 4.05 -4.48 41.93
C GLY A 136 4.21 -3.78 43.28
N GLY A 137 3.20 -3.02 43.68
CA GLY A 137 3.13 -2.36 44.98
C GLY A 137 2.64 -3.32 46.07
N ASP A 138 3.13 -3.11 47.29
CA ASP A 138 2.68 -3.84 48.47
C ASP A 138 1.23 -3.49 48.82
N GLY A 139 0.49 -4.46 49.37
CA GLY A 139 -0.81 -4.20 49.97
C GLY A 139 -0.69 -3.41 51.27
N ALA A 140 -1.73 -2.64 51.62
CA ALA A 140 -1.77 -1.85 52.83
C ALA A 140 -2.52 -2.58 53.95
N ALA A 141 -1.98 -2.49 55.17
CA ALA A 141 -2.66 -2.93 56.39
C ALA A 141 -3.27 -1.74 57.13
N VAL A 142 -4.60 -1.75 57.28
CA VAL A 142 -5.34 -0.80 58.12
C VAL A 142 -6.03 -1.60 59.21
N GLY A 143 -5.36 -1.74 60.37
CA GLY A 143 -5.70 -2.65 61.47
C GLY A 143 -5.88 -4.09 61.02
N ASP A 144 -7.08 -4.67 61.08
CA ASP A 144 -7.35 -6.07 60.67
C ASP A 144 -7.77 -6.19 59.19
N ALA A 145 -7.76 -5.10 58.42
CA ALA A 145 -7.99 -5.14 56.98
C ALA A 145 -6.66 -5.07 56.25
N CYS A 146 -6.26 -6.16 55.62
CA CYS A 146 -5.04 -6.24 54.81
C CYS A 146 -5.40 -6.41 53.34
N GLY A 147 -5.00 -5.45 52.50
CA GLY A 147 -5.09 -5.60 51.05
C GLY A 147 -4.03 -6.55 50.52
N GLY A 148 -4.30 -7.18 49.37
CA GLY A 148 -3.34 -8.05 48.69
C GLY A 148 -2.30 -7.25 47.91
N GLY A 149 -1.12 -7.81 47.68
CA GLY A 149 -0.08 -7.20 46.85
C GLY A 149 -0.46 -7.15 45.37
N GLY A 150 -0.01 -6.10 44.66
CA GLY A 150 -0.18 -5.98 43.22
C GLY A 150 0.79 -6.87 42.45
N SER A 151 0.44 -7.32 41.24
CA SER A 151 1.35 -8.12 40.43
C SER A 151 2.47 -7.28 39.80
N GLY A 152 3.59 -7.94 39.51
CA GLY A 152 4.64 -7.37 38.67
C GLY A 152 4.16 -7.04 37.26
N GLY A 153 4.78 -6.04 36.65
CA GLY A 153 4.47 -5.54 35.32
C GLY A 153 5.15 -6.31 34.19
N SER A 154 5.38 -5.62 33.08
CA SER A 154 6.06 -6.15 31.89
C SER A 154 7.34 -5.38 31.62
N VAL A 155 8.44 -6.11 31.41
CA VAL A 155 9.64 -5.60 30.77
C VAL A 155 9.81 -6.33 29.45
N TYR A 156 9.71 -5.58 28.36
CA TYR A 156 9.86 -6.12 27.02
C TYR A 156 10.97 -5.40 26.26
N VAL A 157 12.06 -6.11 26.00
CA VAL A 157 13.15 -5.62 25.15
C VAL A 157 13.23 -6.53 23.92
N SER A 158 13.05 -5.95 22.76
CA SER A 158 13.19 -6.63 21.47
C SER A 158 14.29 -5.94 20.67
N ALA A 159 15.26 -6.72 20.19
CA ALA A 159 16.29 -6.23 19.29
C ALA A 159 16.39 -7.14 18.06
N SER A 160 16.47 -6.52 16.90
CA SER A 160 16.51 -7.21 15.61
C SER A 160 17.83 -7.95 15.33
N ASN A 161 18.95 -7.52 15.94
CA ASN A 161 20.26 -8.17 15.79
C ASN A 161 20.71 -8.82 17.11
N SER A 162 21.09 -8.02 18.12
CA SER A 162 21.64 -8.53 19.39
C SER A 162 21.13 -7.81 20.64
N ILE A 163 20.98 -8.56 21.73
CA ILE A 163 20.86 -8.00 23.09
C ILE A 163 22.10 -8.38 23.88
N THR A 164 22.76 -7.37 24.43
CA THR A 164 23.94 -7.53 25.30
C THR A 164 23.71 -6.89 26.66
N THR A 165 24.01 -7.62 27.73
CA THR A 165 24.01 -7.07 29.09
C THR A 165 25.42 -6.62 29.51
N THR A 166 25.54 -5.49 30.19
CA THR A 166 26.83 -4.99 30.71
C THR A 166 26.72 -4.61 32.18
N GLY A 167 27.83 -4.63 32.94
CA GLY A 167 27.82 -4.08 34.31
C GLY A 167 26.93 -4.80 35.34
N ALA A 168 26.47 -6.03 35.06
CA ALA A 168 25.53 -6.80 35.89
C ALA A 168 24.18 -6.07 36.09
N PRO A 169 23.40 -5.86 35.01
CA PRO A 169 22.19 -5.07 35.05
C PRO A 169 21.14 -5.73 35.96
N VAL A 170 20.24 -4.91 36.52
CA VAL A 170 19.12 -5.39 37.35
C VAL A 170 17.83 -5.19 36.57
N VAL A 171 17.09 -6.28 36.33
CA VAL A 171 15.80 -6.21 35.65
C VAL A 171 14.77 -6.92 36.50
N SER A 172 13.79 -6.18 37.01
CA SER A 172 12.84 -6.73 37.97
C SER A 172 11.39 -6.43 37.62
N ALA A 173 10.57 -7.46 37.70
CA ALA A 173 9.12 -7.40 37.63
C ALA A 173 8.51 -8.21 38.78
N ASN A 174 9.01 -8.03 40.00
CA ASN A 174 8.50 -8.77 41.16
C ASN A 174 7.09 -8.30 41.55
N GLY A 175 6.27 -9.22 42.07
CA GLY A 175 5.00 -8.89 42.71
C GLY A 175 5.19 -8.25 44.09
N GLY A 176 4.19 -7.49 44.52
CA GLY A 176 4.17 -6.82 45.82
C GLY A 176 3.78 -7.75 46.97
N THR A 177 4.20 -7.38 48.18
CA THR A 177 3.98 -8.13 49.41
C THR A 177 2.54 -8.00 49.90
N GLY A 178 1.98 -9.12 50.37
CA GLY A 178 0.78 -9.13 51.19
C GLY A 178 1.14 -8.94 52.68
N PRO A 179 0.61 -7.91 53.36
CA PRO A 179 0.91 -7.65 54.77
C PRO A 179 0.23 -8.64 55.71
N ASN A 180 0.83 -8.82 56.90
CA ASN A 180 0.25 -9.56 58.02
C ASN A 180 -0.65 -8.65 58.87
N CYS A 181 -1.90 -9.05 59.10
CA CYS A 181 -2.82 -8.33 59.96
C CYS A 181 -2.94 -9.02 61.32
N THR A 182 -2.79 -8.28 62.42
CA THR A 182 -2.92 -8.81 63.77
C THR A 182 -4.38 -8.95 64.18
N GLY A 183 -5.12 -9.91 63.60
CA GLY A 183 -6.50 -10.17 63.99
C GLY A 183 -7.29 -10.96 62.95
N ALA A 184 -7.78 -12.15 63.35
CA ALA A 184 -8.76 -12.98 62.66
C ALA A 184 -8.47 -13.28 61.17
N ASP A 185 -7.34 -13.93 60.86
CA ASP A 185 -7.15 -14.63 59.57
C ASP A 185 -7.26 -13.76 58.28
N LEU A 186 -7.46 -12.43 58.35
CA LEU A 186 -7.67 -11.54 57.20
C LEU A 186 -6.37 -11.09 56.52
N ASP A 187 -5.34 -11.93 56.51
CA ASP A 187 -4.02 -11.59 55.95
C ASP A 187 -4.11 -11.27 54.45
N GLY A 188 -3.31 -10.30 54.02
CA GLY A 188 -3.19 -9.94 52.61
C GLY A 188 -2.29 -10.95 51.89
N ALA A 189 -2.69 -11.37 50.70
CA ALA A 189 -1.90 -12.30 49.90
C ALA A 189 -0.87 -11.59 49.02
N GLY A 190 0.17 -12.30 48.60
CA GLY A 190 1.24 -11.74 47.79
C GLY A 190 0.86 -11.64 46.31
N GLY A 191 1.29 -10.59 45.62
CA GLY A 191 1.05 -10.43 44.19
C GLY A 191 1.88 -11.39 43.34
N GLY A 192 1.36 -11.86 42.20
CA GLY A 192 2.11 -12.69 41.26
C GLY A 192 3.27 -11.93 40.61
N GLY A 193 4.32 -12.65 40.22
CA GLY A 193 5.42 -12.09 39.44
C GLY A 193 4.97 -11.61 38.06
N GLY A 194 5.71 -10.67 37.48
CA GLY A 194 5.47 -10.10 36.17
C GLY A 194 6.11 -10.91 35.03
N ARG A 195 6.33 -10.25 33.89
CA ARG A 195 6.94 -10.86 32.70
C ARG A 195 8.16 -10.07 32.27
N ILE A 196 9.27 -10.75 32.04
CA ILE A 196 10.49 -10.18 31.47
C ILE A 196 10.78 -10.95 30.18
N ALA A 197 10.82 -10.25 29.05
CA ALA A 197 11.20 -10.84 27.77
C ALA A 197 12.33 -10.03 27.13
N MET A 198 13.40 -10.72 26.77
CA MET A 198 14.54 -10.21 26.01
C MET A 198 14.63 -11.03 24.73
N CYS A 199 14.18 -10.46 23.61
CA CYS A 199 14.02 -11.18 22.35
C CYS A 199 14.97 -10.65 21.28
N SER A 200 15.90 -11.49 20.83
CA SER A 200 16.75 -11.22 19.66
C SER A 200 17.33 -12.50 19.07
N PRO A 201 17.76 -12.51 17.80
CA PRO A 201 18.39 -13.66 17.17
C PRO A 201 19.71 -14.08 17.81
N THR A 202 20.48 -13.10 18.31
CA THR A 202 21.72 -13.33 19.04
C THR A 202 21.63 -12.70 20.43
N THR A 203 21.97 -13.44 21.48
CA THR A 203 21.90 -12.92 22.86
C THR A 203 23.19 -13.22 23.62
N THR A 204 23.76 -12.18 24.24
CA THR A 204 24.80 -12.31 25.27
C THR A 204 24.25 -11.71 26.56
N ILE A 205 23.28 -12.43 27.14
CA ILE A 205 22.52 -11.98 28.31
C ILE A 205 23.00 -12.73 29.55
N ASP A 206 23.51 -11.98 30.53
CA ASP A 206 23.64 -12.43 31.90
C ASP A 206 22.34 -12.12 32.66
N SER A 207 21.48 -13.14 32.79
CA SER A 207 20.18 -13.04 33.47
C SER A 207 20.25 -13.32 34.97
N SER A 208 21.44 -13.43 35.57
CA SER A 208 21.62 -13.77 36.99
C SER A 208 20.92 -12.80 37.96
N ASN A 209 20.74 -11.54 37.54
CA ASN A 209 20.08 -10.48 38.30
C ASN A 209 18.67 -10.15 37.76
N PHE A 210 18.08 -11.02 36.93
CA PHE A 210 16.70 -10.85 36.48
C PHE A 210 15.74 -11.53 37.45
N ALA A 211 14.67 -10.83 37.82
CA ALA A 211 13.73 -11.32 38.83
C ALA A 211 12.28 -11.00 38.47
N ALA A 212 11.46 -12.04 38.31
CA ALA A 212 10.01 -11.97 38.19
C ALA A 212 9.35 -12.82 39.29
N ASN A 213 9.78 -12.64 40.53
CA ASN A 213 9.29 -13.41 41.66
C ASN A 213 7.88 -12.97 42.06
N GLY A 214 7.10 -13.89 42.60
CA GLY A 214 5.89 -13.53 43.32
C GLY A 214 6.23 -12.81 44.62
N GLY A 215 5.35 -11.92 45.04
CA GLY A 215 5.42 -11.23 46.31
C GLY A 215 5.16 -12.19 47.47
N PRO A 216 5.86 -12.01 48.60
CA PRO A 216 5.62 -12.83 49.78
C PRO A 216 4.25 -12.54 50.39
N ALA A 217 3.74 -13.50 51.14
CA ALA A 217 2.63 -13.33 52.05
C ALA A 217 3.02 -13.90 53.41
N LEU A 218 2.31 -13.45 54.44
CA LEU A 218 2.53 -13.86 55.82
C LEU A 218 1.24 -14.45 56.39
N GLY A 219 1.37 -15.25 57.45
CA GLY A 219 0.22 -15.84 58.13
C GLY A 219 -0.47 -16.94 57.31
N ILE A 220 -1.78 -16.87 57.13
CA ILE A 220 -2.55 -17.91 56.43
C ILE A 220 -2.76 -17.64 54.93
N ALA A 221 -2.47 -16.42 54.48
CA ALA A 221 -2.51 -16.05 53.08
C ALA A 221 -1.34 -16.69 52.31
N THR A 222 -1.51 -16.87 51.01
CA THR A 222 -0.48 -17.50 50.17
C THR A 222 0.36 -16.47 49.43
N ALA A 223 1.64 -16.78 49.21
CA ALA A 223 2.52 -15.96 48.40
C ALA A 223 2.11 -16.05 46.92
N GLY A 224 2.39 -15.00 46.16
CA GLY A 224 2.22 -15.04 44.71
C GLY A 224 3.17 -16.04 44.05
N ALA A 225 2.76 -16.62 42.93
CA ALA A 225 3.65 -17.44 42.12
C ALA A 225 4.64 -16.56 41.34
N ALA A 226 5.82 -17.11 41.02
CA ALA A 226 6.75 -16.47 40.10
C ALA A 226 6.15 -16.36 38.69
N GLY A 227 6.54 -15.31 37.98
CA GLY A 227 6.19 -15.09 36.58
C GLY A 227 7.23 -15.65 35.62
N SER A 228 7.31 -15.06 34.43
CA SER A 228 8.13 -15.58 33.33
C SER A 228 9.33 -14.69 33.03
N ILE A 229 10.47 -15.33 32.74
CA ILE A 229 11.66 -14.67 32.20
C ILE A 229 12.05 -15.44 30.93
N THR A 230 11.94 -14.80 29.77
CA THR A 230 12.34 -15.37 28.48
C THR A 230 13.52 -14.57 27.91
N THR A 231 14.58 -15.26 27.49
CA THR A 231 15.77 -14.65 26.87
C THR A 231 16.12 -15.25 25.51
N SER A 232 15.21 -16.05 24.93
CA SER A 232 15.41 -16.80 23.68
C SER A 232 14.16 -16.80 22.81
N CYS A 233 13.42 -15.68 22.80
CA CYS A 233 12.24 -15.46 21.97
C CYS A 233 12.61 -14.79 20.64
N ALA A 234 11.78 -15.01 19.61
CA ALA A 234 11.91 -14.30 18.35
C ALA A 234 11.64 -12.80 18.56
N SER A 235 12.44 -11.93 17.93
CA SER A 235 12.19 -10.48 17.99
C SER A 235 10.81 -10.16 17.42
N ALA A 236 10.00 -9.35 18.12
CA ALA A 236 8.75 -8.81 17.55
C ALA A 236 8.94 -7.43 16.90
N THR A 237 10.18 -6.92 16.85
CA THR A 237 10.54 -5.98 15.78
C THR A 237 10.76 -6.82 14.52
N PRO A 238 9.83 -6.81 13.54
CA PRO A 238 10.22 -7.23 12.20
C PRO A 238 11.41 -6.34 11.79
N ASN A 239 12.48 -6.94 11.27
CA ASN A 239 13.67 -6.19 10.86
C ASN A 239 13.36 -5.16 9.76
N ALA A 240 12.26 -5.34 9.04
CA ALA A 240 11.55 -4.35 8.24
C ALA A 240 10.17 -4.92 7.88
N ALA A 241 9.12 -4.09 7.81
CA ALA A 241 7.83 -4.51 7.26
C ALA A 241 7.40 -3.56 6.14
N LEU A 242 7.31 -4.10 4.93
CA LEU A 242 6.83 -3.41 3.73
C LEU A 242 5.47 -3.99 3.34
N LEU A 243 4.44 -3.16 3.31
CA LEU A 243 3.14 -3.58 2.80
C LEU A 243 3.06 -3.21 1.33
N VAL A 244 3.04 -4.24 0.48
CA VAL A 244 2.74 -4.06 -0.94
C VAL A 244 1.25 -4.32 -1.15
N SER A 245 0.49 -3.25 -1.34
CA SER A 245 -0.95 -3.35 -1.60
C SER A 245 -1.23 -3.10 -3.08
N ARG A 246 -2.07 -3.94 -3.67
CA ARG A 246 -2.54 -3.76 -5.05
C ARG A 246 -3.73 -2.83 -5.06
N THR A 247 -3.69 -1.81 -5.92
CA THR A 247 -4.90 -1.13 -6.38
C THR A 247 -5.29 -1.71 -7.73
N PRO A 248 -6.53 -2.22 -7.91
CA PRO A 248 -6.99 -2.66 -9.21
C PRO A 248 -6.90 -1.50 -10.20
N PHE A 249 -6.01 -1.62 -11.19
CA PHE A 249 -5.92 -0.65 -12.27
C PHE A 249 -6.92 -1.04 -13.36
N HIS A 250 -7.85 -0.13 -13.67
CA HIS A 250 -8.87 -0.36 -14.69
C HIS A 250 -8.46 0.37 -15.98
N VAL A 251 -7.91 -0.36 -16.95
CA VAL A 251 -7.58 0.23 -18.25
C VAL A 251 -8.85 0.38 -19.08
N THR A 252 -9.57 1.47 -18.86
CA THR A 252 -10.62 1.92 -19.79
C THR A 252 -9.92 2.59 -20.96
N ASP A 253 -10.04 1.95 -22.13
CA ASP A 253 -9.57 2.42 -23.43
C ASP A 253 -8.04 2.47 -23.64
N ILE A 254 -7.53 1.38 -24.21
CA ILE A 254 -6.23 1.39 -24.89
C ILE A 254 -6.52 1.46 -26.40
N ASP A 255 -6.37 2.63 -27.00
CA ASP A 255 -6.18 2.77 -28.43
C ASP A 255 -4.67 2.69 -28.70
N VAL A 256 -4.17 1.55 -29.22
CA VAL A 256 -2.75 1.40 -29.56
C VAL A 256 -2.55 1.63 -31.07
N PRO A 257 -2.05 2.79 -31.51
CA PRO A 257 -1.48 2.92 -32.83
C PRO A 257 0.00 2.51 -32.78
N THR A 258 0.33 1.45 -33.53
CA THR A 258 1.70 1.05 -33.93
C THR A 258 2.64 0.42 -32.88
N THR A 259 3.68 -0.23 -33.39
CA THR A 259 4.71 -1.02 -32.67
C THR A 259 5.56 -0.16 -31.73
N GLY A 260 5.84 -0.66 -30.52
CA GLY A 260 6.78 -0.03 -29.56
C GLY A 260 6.12 0.87 -28.52
N VAL A 261 4.93 0.51 -28.04
CA VAL A 261 4.18 1.30 -27.05
C VAL A 261 4.18 0.55 -25.73
N SER A 262 4.74 1.20 -24.70
CA SER A 262 4.65 0.75 -23.31
C SER A 262 3.21 0.89 -22.81
N ILE A 263 2.64 -0.21 -22.31
CA ILE A 263 1.29 -0.23 -21.76
C ILE A 263 1.39 -0.47 -20.25
N PRO A 264 0.74 0.34 -19.39
CA PRO A 264 0.67 0.05 -17.96
C PRO A 264 -0.09 -1.26 -17.72
N VAL A 265 0.58 -2.21 -17.06
CA VAL A 265 0.05 -3.55 -16.77
C VAL A 265 -0.32 -3.74 -15.31
N MET A 266 0.26 -2.94 -14.40
CA MET A 266 -0.14 -2.92 -12.99
C MET A 266 0.30 -1.62 -12.31
N SER A 267 -0.50 -1.19 -11.32
CA SER A 267 -0.08 -0.24 -10.29
C SER A 267 -0.02 -0.94 -8.94
N PHE A 268 0.95 -0.57 -8.12
CA PHE A 268 1.07 -1.09 -6.77
C PHE A 268 1.65 -0.03 -5.84
N ARG A 269 1.22 -0.12 -4.59
CA ARG A 269 1.62 0.79 -3.53
C ARG A 269 2.62 0.08 -2.64
N VAL A 270 3.73 0.76 -2.37
CA VAL A 270 4.76 0.32 -1.45
C VAL A 270 4.71 1.28 -0.27
N ARG A 271 4.24 0.79 0.87
CA ARG A 271 4.16 1.57 2.10
C ARG A 271 5.09 1.00 3.15
N GLU A 272 5.89 1.87 3.75
CA GLU A 272 6.61 1.51 4.96
C GLU A 272 5.60 1.33 6.11
N VAL A 273 5.66 0.18 6.77
CA VAL A 273 4.81 -0.14 7.94
C VAL A 273 5.60 -0.06 9.24
N SER A 274 6.92 -0.30 9.19
CA SER A 274 7.83 -0.05 10.31
C SER A 274 9.30 -0.22 9.92
N GLY A 275 10.13 0.80 10.20
CA GLY A 275 11.58 0.65 10.42
C GLY A 275 12.43 0.51 9.16
N PHE A 276 12.00 1.09 8.05
CA PHE A 276 12.77 1.18 6.82
C PHE A 276 13.67 2.43 6.89
N ASP A 277 14.99 2.26 6.80
CA ASP A 277 15.86 3.36 6.35
C ASP A 277 15.85 3.30 4.82
N GLY A 278 15.62 4.42 4.14
CA GLY A 278 15.32 4.42 2.70
C GLY A 278 16.42 3.86 1.80
N ALA A 279 17.62 3.62 2.35
CA ALA A 279 18.77 3.03 1.68
C ALA A 279 18.68 1.51 1.39
N ASP A 280 17.65 0.80 1.88
CA ASP A 280 17.63 -0.67 1.88
C ASP A 280 16.79 -1.34 0.77
N LEU A 281 15.94 -0.62 0.04
CA LEU A 281 15.20 -1.22 -1.10
C LEU A 281 16.03 -1.09 -2.38
N GLN A 282 16.99 -1.99 -2.59
CA GLN A 282 17.89 -1.92 -3.75
C GLN A 282 17.34 -2.62 -4.99
N THR A 283 16.47 -3.63 -4.82
CA THR A 283 15.98 -4.43 -5.94
C THR A 283 14.56 -4.91 -5.70
N LEU A 284 13.69 -4.70 -6.68
CA LEU A 284 12.33 -5.24 -6.72
C LEU A 284 12.26 -6.33 -7.79
N THR A 285 11.92 -7.56 -7.39
CA THR A 285 11.86 -8.68 -8.32
C THR A 285 10.42 -9.12 -8.59
N PHE A 286 10.07 -9.20 -9.87
CA PHE A 286 8.80 -9.70 -10.36
C PHE A 286 8.99 -11.03 -11.08
N THR A 287 8.09 -11.97 -10.84
CA THR A 287 7.97 -13.18 -11.66
C THR A 287 6.60 -13.19 -12.31
N SER A 288 6.56 -13.42 -13.62
CA SER A 288 5.31 -13.53 -14.36
C SER A 288 5.03 -14.98 -14.76
N ALA A 289 3.78 -15.39 -14.77
CA ALA A 289 3.35 -16.69 -15.32
C ALA A 289 2.36 -16.46 -16.48
N GLY A 290 2.34 -17.37 -17.47
CA GLY A 290 1.47 -17.29 -18.64
C GLY A 290 2.19 -17.65 -19.95
N ASP A 291 1.50 -17.56 -21.08
CA ASP A 291 2.04 -17.79 -22.42
C ASP A 291 2.06 -16.48 -23.23
N PHE A 292 3.16 -15.72 -23.15
CA PHE A 292 3.35 -14.49 -23.93
C PHE A 292 4.78 -14.40 -24.51
N PRO A 293 4.99 -13.66 -25.62
CA PRO A 293 6.32 -13.47 -26.21
C PRO A 293 7.24 -12.68 -25.27
N SER A 294 8.54 -12.62 -25.57
CA SER A 294 9.47 -11.78 -24.80
C SER A 294 9.04 -10.31 -24.85
N VAL A 295 8.96 -9.65 -23.68
CA VAL A 295 8.57 -8.25 -23.54
C VAL A 295 9.62 -7.47 -22.77
N ASP A 296 9.72 -6.17 -23.02
CA ASP A 296 10.52 -5.29 -22.16
C ASP A 296 9.61 -4.76 -21.06
N LEU A 297 9.97 -4.96 -19.80
CA LEU A 297 9.23 -4.42 -18.66
C LEU A 297 9.92 -3.14 -18.18
N SER A 298 9.16 -2.08 -17.95
CA SER A 298 9.69 -0.83 -17.37
C SER A 298 8.92 -0.47 -16.11
N LEU A 299 9.65 -0.05 -15.08
CA LEU A 299 9.10 0.39 -13.81
C LEU A 299 9.18 1.91 -13.73
N TYR A 300 8.07 2.56 -13.39
CA TYR A 300 7.96 4.00 -13.22
C TYR A 300 7.52 4.32 -11.79
N LEU A 301 8.02 5.42 -11.26
CA LEU A 301 7.51 6.07 -10.06
C LEU A 301 6.40 7.05 -10.45
N ASP A 302 5.20 6.82 -9.92
CA ASP A 302 4.02 7.67 -10.10
C ASP A 302 4.14 8.88 -9.17
N ASN A 303 4.64 9.99 -9.70
CA ASN A 303 5.01 11.16 -8.90
C ASN A 303 3.82 12.08 -8.59
N ASP A 304 2.75 12.01 -9.38
CA ASP A 304 1.56 12.83 -9.20
C ASP A 304 0.38 12.05 -8.59
N GLU A 305 0.60 10.76 -8.32
CA GLU A 305 -0.29 9.81 -7.67
C GLU A 305 -1.62 9.62 -8.40
N ASN A 306 -1.66 9.92 -9.69
CA ASN A 306 -2.88 9.86 -10.49
C ASN A 306 -3.16 8.43 -11.02
N GLY A 307 -2.18 7.52 -10.91
CA GLY A 307 -2.26 6.14 -11.37
C GLY A 307 -2.18 5.95 -12.89
N VAL A 308 -1.85 6.99 -13.64
CA VAL A 308 -1.81 7.05 -15.10
C VAL A 308 -0.37 7.29 -15.54
N TRP A 309 0.13 6.38 -16.39
CA TRP A 309 1.46 6.57 -16.96
C TRP A 309 1.49 7.84 -17.85
N ASP A 310 2.22 8.86 -17.43
CA ASP A 310 2.37 10.11 -18.17
C ASP A 310 3.77 10.76 -18.02
N ALA A 311 3.90 11.99 -18.52
CA ALA A 311 5.18 12.71 -18.55
C ALA A 311 5.65 13.22 -17.17
N THR A 312 4.81 13.14 -16.15
CA THR A 312 5.15 13.51 -14.77
C THR A 312 5.79 12.35 -14.00
N ASP A 313 5.66 11.12 -14.51
CA ASP A 313 6.28 9.93 -13.93
C ASP A 313 7.77 9.82 -14.23
N THR A 314 8.50 9.22 -13.30
CA THR A 314 9.93 8.99 -13.45
C THR A 314 10.22 7.54 -13.74
N LEU A 315 10.89 7.26 -14.87
CA LEU A 315 11.41 5.93 -15.16
C LEU A 315 12.45 5.55 -14.10
N VAL A 316 12.24 4.40 -13.48
CA VAL A 316 13.12 3.81 -12.46
C VAL A 316 14.15 2.91 -13.13
N ASP A 317 13.69 1.85 -13.80
CA ASP A 317 14.53 0.86 -14.48
C ASP A 317 13.72 0.09 -15.55
N THR A 318 14.43 -0.55 -16.49
CA THR A 318 13.87 -1.35 -17.58
C THR A 318 14.57 -2.72 -17.68
N VAL A 319 13.79 -3.80 -17.60
CA VAL A 319 14.23 -5.17 -17.82
C VAL A 319 13.82 -5.62 -19.22
N ALA A 320 14.79 -5.72 -20.13
CA ALA A 320 14.54 -6.13 -21.51
C ALA A 320 14.42 -7.65 -21.69
N GLY A 321 13.58 -8.08 -22.62
CA GLY A 321 13.48 -9.48 -23.07
C GLY A 321 12.93 -10.45 -22.03
N HIS A 322 12.13 -9.97 -21.10
CA HIS A 322 11.49 -10.75 -20.06
C HIS A 322 10.57 -11.84 -20.66
N VAL A 323 10.67 -13.06 -20.14
CA VAL A 323 9.91 -14.23 -20.60
C VAL A 323 9.08 -14.83 -19.46
N PRO A 324 7.97 -15.53 -19.76
CA PRO A 324 7.20 -16.19 -18.72
C PRO A 324 8.03 -17.17 -17.89
N GLY A 325 7.82 -17.16 -16.57
CA GLY A 325 8.55 -17.97 -15.59
C GLY A 325 9.93 -17.43 -15.19
N ALA A 326 10.46 -16.41 -15.88
CA ALA A 326 11.68 -15.73 -15.47
C ALA A 326 11.41 -14.69 -14.37
N ALA A 327 12.47 -14.31 -13.66
CA ALA A 327 12.46 -13.20 -12.71
C ALA A 327 12.99 -11.93 -13.40
N ALA A 328 12.22 -10.85 -13.35
CA ALA A 328 12.63 -9.49 -13.72
C ALA A 328 12.98 -8.71 -12.46
N ALA A 329 14.25 -8.36 -12.31
CA ALA A 329 14.76 -7.60 -11.17
C ALA A 329 15.00 -6.14 -11.60
N PHE A 330 14.35 -5.20 -10.92
CA PHE A 330 14.47 -3.77 -11.16
C PHE A 330 15.39 -3.14 -10.11
N ASP A 331 16.39 -2.39 -10.56
CA ASP A 331 17.29 -1.62 -9.71
C ASP A 331 16.57 -0.34 -9.21
N LEU A 332 16.51 -0.19 -7.88
CA LEU A 332 15.85 0.92 -7.22
C LEU A 332 16.85 1.93 -6.63
N SER A 333 18.14 1.80 -6.93
CA SER A 333 19.20 2.69 -6.41
C SER A 333 19.05 4.17 -6.77
N THR A 334 18.19 4.49 -7.74
CA THR A 334 17.89 5.87 -8.17
C THR A 334 16.65 6.46 -7.51
N VAL A 335 15.85 5.64 -6.80
CA VAL A 335 14.63 6.08 -6.10
C VAL A 335 15.01 6.68 -4.75
N ALA A 336 14.44 7.84 -4.43
CA ALA A 336 14.68 8.51 -3.15
C ALA A 336 14.04 7.72 -2.00
N ASP A 337 14.66 7.83 -0.82
CA ASP A 337 14.24 7.20 0.43
C ASP A 337 12.73 7.37 0.71
N ILE A 338 12.05 6.27 1.05
CA ILE A 338 10.68 6.33 1.58
C ILE A 338 10.78 6.92 2.99
N ALA A 339 10.16 8.06 3.23
CA ALA A 339 10.09 8.65 4.56
C ALA A 339 9.29 7.75 5.51
N ALA A 340 9.55 7.84 6.83
CA ALA A 340 8.77 7.14 7.85
C ALA A 340 7.26 7.38 7.65
N ASP A 341 6.48 6.29 7.59
CA ASP A 341 5.04 6.25 7.27
C ASP A 341 4.67 6.69 5.83
N GLY A 342 5.66 6.86 4.96
CA GLY A 342 5.53 7.26 3.57
C GLY A 342 5.06 6.12 2.66
N GLU A 343 4.50 6.52 1.53
CA GLU A 343 3.97 5.64 0.50
C GLU A 343 4.57 6.04 -0.85
N LEU A 344 5.09 5.07 -1.59
CA LEU A 344 5.45 5.24 -3.00
C LEU A 344 4.46 4.46 -3.86
N ILE A 345 4.10 5.05 -5.00
CA ILE A 345 3.24 4.43 -5.99
C ILE A 345 4.10 4.12 -7.21
N PHE A 346 4.06 2.86 -7.66
CA PHE A 346 4.79 2.42 -8.83
C PHE A 346 3.84 1.94 -9.92
N LEU A 347 4.21 2.22 -11.16
CA LEU A 347 3.57 1.77 -12.38
C LEU A 347 4.52 0.83 -13.12
N LEU A 348 4.10 -0.41 -13.34
CA LEU A 348 4.81 -1.34 -14.21
C LEU A 348 4.18 -1.30 -15.60
N THR A 349 5.00 -1.09 -16.61
CA THR A 349 4.61 -1.12 -18.01
C THR A 349 5.28 -2.29 -18.73
N ALA A 350 4.64 -2.78 -19.79
CA ALA A 350 5.23 -3.75 -20.71
C ALA A 350 5.22 -3.19 -22.14
N ASP A 351 6.35 -3.24 -22.82
CA ASP A 351 6.45 -2.98 -24.25
C ASP A 351 6.17 -4.27 -25.02
N TYR A 352 5.01 -4.29 -25.68
CA TYR A 352 4.62 -5.38 -26.54
C TYR A 352 4.97 -5.02 -27.98
N GLY A 353 6.03 -5.65 -28.50
CA GLY A 353 6.34 -5.65 -29.93
C GLY A 353 5.33 -6.46 -30.74
N VAL A 354 4.07 -6.01 -30.86
CA VAL A 354 3.06 -6.70 -31.66
C VAL A 354 3.12 -6.26 -33.13
N PRO A 355 3.33 -7.18 -34.10
CA PRO A 355 3.08 -6.88 -35.50
C PRO A 355 1.60 -6.54 -35.73
N ALA A 356 1.31 -5.53 -36.55
CA ALA A 356 -0.04 -5.06 -36.82
C ALA A 356 -1.01 -6.20 -37.21
N GLY A 357 -2.18 -6.27 -36.55
CA GLY A 357 -3.29 -7.15 -36.92
C GLY A 357 -3.42 -8.47 -36.16
N ARG A 358 -2.81 -8.62 -34.97
CA ARG A 358 -3.06 -9.78 -34.09
C ARG A 358 -3.87 -9.41 -32.85
N GLN A 359 -4.73 -10.34 -32.46
CA GLN A 359 -5.42 -10.35 -31.18
C GLN A 359 -4.37 -10.69 -30.10
N LEU A 360 -4.25 -9.86 -29.06
CA LEU A 360 -3.46 -10.18 -27.87
C LEU A 360 -4.38 -10.91 -26.90
N ASP A 361 -4.13 -12.21 -26.70
CA ASP A 361 -4.59 -12.91 -25.51
C ASP A 361 -3.57 -12.63 -24.41
N VAL A 362 -3.96 -11.83 -23.43
CA VAL A 362 -3.15 -11.58 -22.24
C VAL A 362 -3.74 -12.45 -21.15
N ASP A 363 -3.26 -13.68 -21.05
CA ASP A 363 -3.57 -14.57 -19.95
C ASP A 363 -2.56 -14.33 -18.85
N ILE A 364 -3.01 -13.61 -17.83
CA ILE A 364 -2.28 -13.52 -16.60
C ILE A 364 -3.19 -14.09 -15.48
N ILE A 365 -2.77 -15.21 -14.86
CA ILE A 365 -3.54 -16.05 -13.89
C ILE A 365 -3.12 -15.75 -12.45
N SER A 366 -4.07 -15.45 -11.52
CA SER A 366 -3.80 -15.17 -10.10
C SER A 366 -4.26 -16.26 -9.14
N ASP A 367 -3.42 -16.57 -8.15
CA ASP A 367 -3.85 -16.99 -6.81
C ASP A 367 -3.60 -15.84 -5.82
N THR A 368 -4.43 -15.79 -4.79
CA THR A 368 -4.56 -14.76 -3.76
C THR A 368 -3.28 -14.56 -2.92
N ASP A 369 -3.07 -13.30 -2.52
CA ASP A 369 -2.02 -12.77 -1.64
C ASP A 369 -0.62 -12.55 -2.25
N LEU A 370 -0.20 -11.27 -2.35
CA LEU A 370 1.22 -10.93 -2.23
C LEU A 370 1.61 -11.24 -0.78
N ALA A 371 2.14 -12.43 -0.54
CA ALA A 371 2.89 -12.66 0.68
C ALA A 371 4.20 -11.88 0.55
N ALA A 372 4.27 -10.67 1.13
CA ALA A 372 5.54 -10.05 1.39
C ALA A 372 6.29 -10.99 2.35
N ASN A 373 7.34 -11.66 1.86
CA ASN A 373 8.26 -12.32 2.76
C ASN A 373 8.96 -11.24 3.59
N SER A 374 9.11 -11.49 4.88
CA SER A 374 9.92 -10.67 5.78
C SER A 374 11.33 -10.53 5.21
N LEU A 375 11.75 -9.31 4.85
CA LEU A 375 13.09 -9.05 4.33
C LEU A 375 14.08 -8.81 5.46
N LEU A 376 15.29 -9.35 5.32
CA LEU A 376 16.45 -9.00 6.14
C LEU A 376 17.22 -7.85 5.45
N SER A 377 18.08 -7.15 6.19
CA SER A 377 18.97 -6.13 5.61
C SER A 377 19.84 -6.72 4.50
N GLY A 378 19.79 -6.13 3.29
CA GLY A 378 20.53 -6.61 2.12
C GLY A 378 19.83 -7.68 1.28
N ASP A 379 18.56 -8.01 1.55
CA ASP A 379 17.77 -8.95 0.76
C ASP A 379 16.89 -8.27 -0.30
N SER A 380 16.66 -8.98 -1.42
CA SER A 380 15.75 -8.57 -2.49
C SER A 380 14.29 -8.79 -2.10
N ALA A 381 13.45 -7.77 -2.26
CA ALA A 381 12.00 -7.91 -2.15
C ALA A 381 11.46 -8.78 -3.29
N VAL A 382 11.18 -10.05 -2.99
CA VAL A 382 10.53 -10.95 -3.95
C VAL A 382 9.02 -10.75 -3.84
N VAL A 383 8.47 -10.00 -4.78
CA VAL A 383 7.04 -9.85 -4.92
C VAL A 383 6.53 -11.00 -5.77
N THR A 384 6.18 -12.11 -5.12
CA THR A 384 5.48 -13.21 -5.80
C THR A 384 4.02 -12.82 -5.93
N GLY A 385 3.65 -12.45 -7.14
CA GLY A 385 2.28 -12.16 -7.50
C GLY A 385 1.90 -13.03 -8.68
N ALA A 386 0.69 -13.56 -8.62
CA ALA A 386 0.02 -14.09 -9.77
C ALA A 386 -1.00 -12.98 -10.19
N PRO A 387 -0.85 -12.31 -11.34
CA PRO A 387 -1.76 -12.58 -12.42
C PRO A 387 -3.22 -12.07 -12.58
N ILE A 388 -3.60 -10.81 -12.78
CA ILE A 388 -5.04 -10.44 -12.87
C ILE A 388 -5.53 -10.36 -14.34
N TYR A 389 -6.37 -11.31 -14.71
CA TYR A 389 -7.34 -11.32 -15.82
C TYR A 389 -6.91 -11.72 -17.25
N SER A 390 -7.69 -12.68 -17.76
CA SER A 390 -7.93 -13.04 -19.16
C SER A 390 -9.09 -12.21 -19.68
N GLY A 391 -8.87 -11.48 -20.77
CA GLY A 391 -9.95 -10.80 -21.49
C GLY A 391 -9.58 -10.73 -22.96
N THR A 392 -10.32 -11.45 -23.80
CA THR A 392 -10.18 -11.31 -25.25
C THR A 392 -10.68 -9.92 -25.64
N LYS A 393 -9.81 -8.91 -25.61
CA LYS A 393 -10.15 -7.54 -26.00
C LYS A 393 -9.83 -7.41 -27.48
N THR A 394 -10.89 -7.34 -28.28
CA THR A 394 -10.76 -6.98 -29.70
C THR A 394 -10.19 -5.59 -29.78
N THR A 395 -9.03 -5.43 -30.41
CA THR A 395 -8.55 -4.14 -30.88
C THR A 395 -9.63 -3.57 -31.79
N SER A 396 -10.33 -2.53 -31.34
CA SER A 396 -11.15 -1.75 -32.24
C SER A 396 -10.20 -0.89 -33.04
N SER A 397 -9.72 -1.40 -34.18
CA SER A 397 -9.11 -0.51 -35.17
C SER A 397 -10.18 0.53 -35.51
N THR A 398 -9.92 1.81 -35.27
CA THR A 398 -10.73 2.86 -35.89
C THR A 398 -10.79 2.53 -37.39
N PRO A 399 -12.00 2.35 -37.97
CA PRO A 399 -12.09 1.86 -39.33
C PRO A 399 -11.40 2.84 -40.28
N ARG A 400 -10.89 2.36 -41.41
CA ARG A 400 -10.41 3.25 -42.48
C ARG A 400 -11.47 4.34 -42.73
N PRO A 401 -11.05 5.56 -43.10
CA PRO A 401 -12.00 6.63 -43.39
C PRO A 401 -13.07 6.14 -44.37
N VAL A 402 -14.29 6.63 -44.24
CA VAL A 402 -15.33 6.35 -45.24
C VAL A 402 -15.92 7.67 -45.67
N VAL A 403 -15.71 8.01 -46.94
CA VAL A 403 -16.33 9.20 -47.53
C VAL A 403 -17.76 8.83 -47.96
N ILE A 404 -18.73 9.43 -47.28
CA ILE A 404 -20.16 9.13 -47.45
C ILE A 404 -20.78 10.09 -48.46
N SER A 405 -20.44 11.37 -48.39
CA SER A 405 -21.00 12.38 -49.29
C SER A 405 -20.08 13.58 -49.40
N PHE A 406 -20.31 14.41 -50.39
CA PHE A 406 -19.63 15.68 -50.55
C PHE A 406 -20.51 16.69 -51.29
N SER A 407 -20.25 17.97 -51.08
CA SER A 407 -20.97 19.06 -51.73
C SER A 407 -19.99 20.14 -52.19
N PRO A 408 -20.01 20.54 -53.48
CA PRO A 408 -20.88 20.05 -54.55
C PRO A 408 -20.53 18.60 -54.96
N THR A 409 -21.41 17.95 -55.74
CA THR A 409 -21.16 16.57 -56.27
C THR A 409 -20.58 16.56 -57.68
N SER A 410 -20.55 17.70 -58.36
CA SER A 410 -19.98 17.86 -59.69
C SER A 410 -19.54 19.31 -59.93
N GLU A 411 -18.42 19.48 -60.63
CA GLU A 411 -17.90 20.81 -61.01
C GLU A 411 -17.11 20.77 -62.33
N ALA A 412 -16.97 21.93 -62.97
CA ALA A 412 -16.11 22.10 -64.14
C ALA A 412 -14.64 22.27 -63.72
N ASN A 413 -13.72 21.54 -64.34
CA ASN A 413 -12.26 21.62 -64.05
C ASN A 413 -11.57 22.89 -64.63
N SER A 414 -12.27 24.03 -64.67
CA SER A 414 -11.75 25.29 -65.22
C SER A 414 -11.48 26.36 -64.16
N THR A 415 -11.95 26.18 -62.92
CA THR A 415 -11.84 27.15 -61.83
C THR A 415 -11.64 26.46 -60.48
N THR A 416 -11.01 27.16 -59.53
CA THR A 416 -10.91 26.71 -58.14
C THR A 416 -12.30 26.68 -57.49
N PHE A 417 -12.62 25.62 -56.76
CA PHE A 417 -13.88 25.50 -56.03
C PHE A 417 -13.65 24.94 -54.62
N ASN A 418 -14.60 25.21 -53.72
CA ASN A 418 -14.60 24.63 -52.37
C ASN A 418 -15.51 23.41 -52.35
N ILE A 419 -15.11 22.41 -51.58
CA ILE A 419 -15.85 21.15 -51.40
C ILE A 419 -15.89 20.80 -49.92
N ASP A 420 -17.08 20.45 -49.44
CA ASP A 420 -17.28 19.88 -48.11
C ASP A 420 -17.37 18.36 -48.26
N VAL A 421 -16.55 17.63 -47.53
CA VAL A 421 -16.46 16.16 -47.56
C VAL A 421 -16.95 15.63 -46.22
N ARG A 422 -18.03 14.84 -46.26
CA ARG A 422 -18.63 14.22 -45.08
C ARG A 422 -18.44 12.72 -45.06
N GLY A 423 -18.13 12.22 -43.88
CA GLY A 423 -17.82 10.82 -43.70
C GLY A 423 -17.71 10.44 -42.23
N ILE A 424 -16.91 9.42 -41.99
CA ILE A 424 -16.55 8.95 -40.65
C ILE A 424 -15.06 8.59 -40.63
N ASN A 425 -14.47 8.67 -39.44
CA ASN A 425 -13.06 8.37 -39.15
C ASN A 425 -12.08 9.28 -39.90
N PHE A 426 -12.31 10.59 -39.87
CA PHE A 426 -11.42 11.59 -40.48
C PHE A 426 -10.38 12.16 -39.51
N SER A 427 -10.42 11.80 -38.24
CA SER A 427 -9.50 12.31 -37.21
C SER A 427 -8.03 12.15 -37.60
N GLY A 428 -7.32 13.27 -37.66
CA GLY A 428 -5.91 13.33 -38.04
C GLY A 428 -5.67 13.19 -39.55
N ALA A 429 -6.63 13.59 -40.40
CA ALA A 429 -6.51 13.51 -41.85
C ALA A 429 -5.24 14.22 -42.34
N THR A 430 -4.40 13.48 -43.07
CA THR A 430 -3.13 13.98 -43.59
C THR A 430 -3.19 14.33 -45.08
N ASP A 431 -4.15 13.77 -45.82
CA ASP A 431 -4.35 14.09 -47.24
C ASP A 431 -5.80 13.87 -47.69
N VAL A 432 -6.25 14.67 -48.67
CA VAL A 432 -7.53 14.48 -49.37
C VAL A 432 -7.32 14.68 -50.88
N ARG A 433 -7.75 13.71 -51.67
CA ARG A 433 -7.48 13.65 -53.11
C ARG A 433 -8.58 12.95 -53.90
N PHE A 434 -8.60 13.18 -55.21
CA PHE A 434 -9.42 12.40 -56.13
C PHE A 434 -8.62 11.21 -56.70
N ASN A 435 -9.07 9.98 -56.40
CA ASN A 435 -8.68 8.75 -57.08
C ASN A 435 -7.16 8.45 -57.20
N SER A 436 -6.33 8.67 -56.17
CA SER A 436 -4.86 8.43 -56.17
C SER A 436 -4.09 8.87 -57.42
N ILE A 437 -4.65 9.79 -58.23
CA ILE A 437 -3.99 10.37 -59.40
C ILE A 437 -3.35 11.68 -58.91
N PRO A 438 -2.02 11.83 -58.98
CA PRO A 438 -1.30 12.94 -58.33
C PRO A 438 -1.58 14.34 -58.91
N VAL A 439 -2.48 14.47 -59.88
CA VAL A 439 -2.73 15.70 -60.65
C VAL A 439 -4.00 16.45 -60.18
N LEU A 440 -4.80 15.86 -59.28
CA LEU A 440 -6.02 16.46 -58.70
C LEU A 440 -6.00 16.36 -57.17
N THR A 441 -5.08 17.07 -56.53
CA THR A 441 -5.03 17.17 -55.08
C THR A 441 -5.77 18.41 -54.60
N PHE A 442 -6.27 18.35 -53.37
CA PHE A 442 -6.78 19.54 -52.70
C PHE A 442 -5.61 20.51 -52.53
N SER A 443 -5.79 21.78 -52.91
CA SER A 443 -4.76 22.81 -52.71
C SER A 443 -4.60 23.15 -51.22
N SER A 444 -5.66 22.93 -50.45
CA SER A 444 -5.68 22.96 -48.99
C SER A 444 -6.92 22.24 -48.50
N PHE A 445 -6.84 21.65 -47.32
CA PHE A 445 -8.02 21.19 -46.59
C PHE A 445 -7.86 21.47 -45.10
N VAL A 446 -8.98 21.55 -44.41
CA VAL A 446 -9.08 21.65 -42.96
C VAL A 446 -10.02 20.55 -42.51
N GLU A 447 -9.51 19.67 -41.65
CA GLU A 447 -10.34 18.73 -40.91
C GLU A 447 -11.05 19.49 -39.79
N ASN A 448 -12.37 19.64 -39.92
CA ASN A 448 -13.17 20.36 -38.93
C ASN A 448 -13.61 19.44 -37.79
N SER A 449 -13.79 18.15 -38.09
CA SER A 449 -14.11 17.10 -37.13
C SER A 449 -13.86 15.71 -37.74
N ASP A 450 -14.00 14.66 -36.93
CA ASP A 450 -13.91 13.26 -37.36
C ASP A 450 -14.90 12.84 -38.47
N THR A 451 -15.84 13.69 -38.83
CA THR A 451 -16.87 13.42 -39.85
C THR A 451 -16.94 14.47 -40.96
N ASP A 452 -16.11 15.53 -40.90
CA ASP A 452 -16.25 16.69 -41.77
C ASP A 452 -14.89 17.33 -42.12
N ILE A 453 -14.62 17.43 -43.42
CA ILE A 453 -13.46 18.11 -43.98
C ILE A 453 -13.94 19.17 -44.98
N THR A 454 -13.48 20.40 -44.80
CA THR A 454 -13.64 21.45 -45.82
C THR A 454 -12.36 21.55 -46.64
N GLY A 455 -12.48 21.56 -47.96
CA GLY A 455 -11.35 21.59 -48.86
C GLY A 455 -11.50 22.59 -49.99
N GLN A 456 -10.37 23.01 -50.55
CA GLN A 456 -10.32 23.78 -51.78
C GLN A 456 -9.57 22.99 -52.85
N VAL A 457 -10.15 22.90 -54.04
CA VAL A 457 -9.60 22.15 -55.16
C VAL A 457 -9.23 23.13 -56.25
N ALA A 458 -7.95 23.14 -56.62
CA ALA A 458 -7.43 23.97 -57.71
C ALA A 458 -7.55 23.22 -59.06
N PRO A 459 -7.69 23.95 -60.18
CA PRO A 459 -7.79 23.33 -61.50
C PRO A 459 -6.49 22.61 -61.89
N ALA A 460 -6.61 21.43 -62.49
CA ALA A 460 -5.46 20.65 -62.98
C ALA A 460 -4.91 21.17 -64.32
N ALA A 461 -3.58 21.16 -64.48
CA ALA A 461 -2.89 21.45 -65.74
C ALA A 461 -1.97 20.27 -66.14
N PRO A 462 -2.25 19.54 -67.23
CA PRO A 462 -3.36 19.71 -68.19
C PRO A 462 -4.74 19.32 -67.61
N PRO A 463 -5.87 19.79 -68.21
CA PRO A 463 -7.21 19.50 -67.70
C PRO A 463 -7.48 17.99 -67.63
N VAL A 464 -8.09 17.53 -66.54
CA VAL A 464 -8.51 16.13 -66.41
C VAL A 464 -9.65 15.78 -67.36
N ASN A 465 -9.71 14.50 -67.74
CA ASN A 465 -10.79 13.98 -68.56
C ASN A 465 -12.12 14.10 -67.81
N PRO A 466 -13.22 14.45 -68.50
CA PRO A 466 -14.55 14.36 -67.91
C PRO A 466 -14.83 12.93 -67.43
N GLY A 467 -15.41 12.79 -66.25
CA GLY A 467 -15.70 11.49 -65.67
C GLY A 467 -15.97 11.53 -64.16
N TYR A 468 -16.13 10.33 -63.61
CA TYR A 468 -16.51 10.10 -62.22
C TYR A 468 -15.31 9.64 -61.40
N TYR A 469 -15.06 10.32 -60.28
CA TYR A 469 -13.88 10.15 -59.44
C TYR A 469 -14.27 9.85 -57.99
N ASP A 470 -13.52 8.97 -57.33
CA ASP A 470 -13.70 8.74 -55.89
C ASP A 470 -12.93 9.81 -55.10
N VAL A 471 -13.56 10.33 -54.05
CA VAL A 471 -12.89 11.18 -53.06
C VAL A 471 -12.25 10.29 -52.01
N GLN A 472 -10.95 10.47 -51.81
CA GLN A 472 -10.16 9.70 -50.88
C GLN A 472 -9.57 10.60 -49.80
N VAL A 473 -9.74 10.19 -48.54
CA VAL A 473 -9.14 10.76 -47.34
C VAL A 473 -8.10 9.76 -46.84
N GLU A 474 -6.92 10.26 -46.53
CA GLU A 474 -5.84 9.50 -45.90
C GLU A 474 -5.66 9.99 -44.46
N THR A 475 -5.61 9.04 -43.54
CA THR A 475 -5.33 9.25 -42.12
C THR A 475 -4.12 8.39 -41.73
N PRO A 476 -3.53 8.60 -40.54
CA PRO A 476 -2.53 7.68 -39.98
C PRO A 476 -2.99 6.23 -39.91
N PHE A 477 -4.30 5.98 -39.92
CA PHE A 477 -4.93 4.65 -39.89
C PHE A 477 -5.19 4.05 -41.29
N GLY A 478 -4.79 4.77 -42.35
CA GLY A 478 -4.88 4.36 -43.76
C GLY A 478 -5.86 5.21 -44.57
N SER A 479 -5.91 4.95 -45.87
CA SER A 479 -6.84 5.62 -46.80
C SER A 479 -8.05 4.75 -47.14
N ASN A 480 -9.15 5.40 -47.49
CA ASN A 480 -10.27 4.75 -48.17
C ASN A 480 -9.93 4.51 -49.65
N THR A 481 -10.52 3.47 -50.22
CA THR A 481 -10.31 3.10 -51.62
C THR A 481 -11.37 3.73 -52.54
N THR A 482 -12.61 3.84 -52.08
CA THR A 482 -13.75 4.40 -52.83
C THR A 482 -14.57 5.35 -51.94
N SER A 483 -15.26 6.30 -52.55
CA SER A 483 -16.31 7.09 -51.88
C SER A 483 -17.69 6.50 -52.20
N ALA A 484 -18.68 6.69 -51.33
CA ALA A 484 -20.01 6.12 -51.52
C ALA A 484 -20.70 6.65 -52.80
N THR A 485 -20.43 7.91 -53.15
CA THR A 485 -20.77 8.52 -54.43
C THR A 485 -19.50 8.96 -55.15
N LYS A 486 -19.53 9.03 -56.48
CA LYS A 486 -18.40 9.57 -57.27
C LYS A 486 -18.64 11.04 -57.59
N PHE A 487 -17.59 11.84 -57.50
CA PHE A 487 -17.60 13.24 -57.90
C PHE A 487 -17.46 13.32 -59.42
N GLU A 488 -18.31 14.10 -60.07
CA GLU A 488 -18.27 14.25 -61.53
C GLU A 488 -17.51 15.51 -61.94
N PHE A 489 -16.39 15.33 -62.63
CA PHE A 489 -15.80 16.41 -63.41
C PHE A 489 -16.40 16.38 -64.80
N PHE A 490 -17.03 17.48 -65.22
CA PHE A 490 -17.53 17.63 -66.58
C PHE A 490 -16.64 18.58 -67.40
N ALA A 491 -16.64 18.39 -68.72
CA ALA A 491 -15.93 19.30 -69.62
C ALA A 491 -16.51 20.72 -69.46
N PRO A 492 -15.67 21.77 -69.36
CA PRO A 492 -16.19 23.12 -69.43
C PRO A 492 -16.95 23.31 -70.74
N CYS A 493 -18.13 23.93 -70.69
CA CYS A 493 -18.98 24.11 -71.86
C CYS A 493 -18.29 25.02 -72.88
N VAL A 494 -17.65 24.42 -73.89
CA VAL A 494 -17.15 25.15 -75.06
C VAL A 494 -18.36 25.31 -75.99
N VAL A 495 -18.91 26.52 -76.02
CA VAL A 495 -20.13 26.93 -76.73
C VAL A 495 -20.11 26.56 -78.24
N PRO A 496 -21.24 26.57 -78.97
CA PRO A 496 -22.17 25.47 -79.20
C PRO A 496 -22.27 25.08 -80.70
N GLY A 497 -22.59 23.82 -81.04
CA GLY A 497 -22.84 23.49 -82.46
C GLY A 497 -23.06 22.04 -82.89
N GLN A 498 -23.02 21.02 -82.01
CA GLN A 498 -23.30 19.64 -82.43
C GLN A 498 -24.14 18.87 -81.42
N LEU A 499 -25.24 18.30 -81.93
CA LEU A 499 -26.23 17.48 -81.23
C LEU A 499 -25.66 16.08 -80.91
N GLY A 500 -25.80 15.67 -79.64
CA GLY A 500 -25.79 14.26 -79.24
C GLY A 500 -24.74 13.87 -78.19
N VAL A 501 -24.95 14.24 -76.92
CA VAL A 501 -25.11 13.34 -75.74
C VAL A 501 -25.31 14.21 -74.49
N CYS A 502 -26.56 14.52 -74.17
CA CYS A 502 -27.01 14.82 -72.80
C CYS A 502 -28.36 14.12 -72.64
N ALA A 503 -28.48 13.18 -71.69
CA ALA A 503 -29.77 12.58 -71.35
C ALA A 503 -30.66 13.61 -70.62
N GLU A 504 -31.96 13.46 -70.83
CA GLU A 504 -32.97 14.51 -70.82
C GLU A 504 -33.20 15.24 -69.48
N GLY A 505 -33.15 16.57 -69.53
CA GLY A 505 -33.55 17.54 -68.50
C GLY A 505 -33.31 18.95 -69.07
N GLU A 506 -34.31 19.84 -68.99
CA GLU A 506 -34.30 21.18 -69.60
C GLU A 506 -33.41 22.16 -68.80
N LEU A 507 -32.70 23.04 -69.50
CA LEU A 507 -31.78 24.04 -68.93
C LEU A 507 -32.54 25.11 -68.15
N VAL A 508 -32.27 25.24 -66.84
CA VAL A 508 -32.64 26.44 -66.06
C VAL A 508 -31.36 27.12 -65.59
N GLY A 509 -30.86 28.07 -66.39
CA GLY A 509 -29.62 28.80 -66.10
C GLY A 509 -28.34 27.99 -66.38
N THR A 510 -27.30 28.18 -65.57
CA THR A 510 -25.97 27.55 -65.74
C THR A 510 -25.86 26.15 -65.11
N ALA A 511 -26.96 25.53 -64.68
CA ALA A 511 -26.96 24.19 -64.08
C ALA A 511 -28.10 23.32 -64.65
N CYS A 512 -27.79 22.06 -64.97
CA CYS A 512 -28.78 21.04 -65.35
C CYS A 512 -29.48 20.51 -64.09
N VAL A 513 -30.81 20.56 -64.04
CA VAL A 513 -31.63 20.05 -62.92
C VAL A 513 -32.46 18.86 -63.42
N GLN A 514 -32.40 17.71 -62.72
CA GLN A 514 -33.25 16.56 -63.02
C GLN A 514 -34.63 16.76 -62.37
N THR A 515 -35.64 17.14 -63.16
CA THR A 515 -37.04 17.29 -62.69
C THR A 515 -37.87 16.03 -62.94
N VAL A 516 -38.47 15.46 -61.90
CA VAL A 516 -39.64 14.56 -62.00
C VAL A 516 -40.88 15.32 -61.50
N PHE A 517 -41.91 15.45 -62.35
CA PHE A 517 -43.21 16.06 -62.04
C PHE A 517 -44.34 14.98 -61.97
N PRO A 518 -45.53 15.27 -61.38
CA PRO A 518 -46.21 14.45 -60.37
C PRO A 518 -47.46 13.70 -60.86
N SER A 519 -48.04 12.83 -60.02
CA SER A 519 -49.48 12.51 -60.06
C SER A 519 -50.15 12.89 -58.73
N ALA A 520 -50.79 14.07 -58.72
CA ALA A 520 -52.02 14.32 -57.96
C ALA A 520 -53.14 13.42 -58.55
N GLU A 521 -54.21 13.01 -57.90
CA GLU A 521 -54.79 13.16 -56.56
C GLU A 521 -55.92 12.08 -56.49
N VAL A 522 -56.26 11.60 -55.28
CA VAL A 522 -57.49 10.84 -54.91
C VAL A 522 -57.61 9.38 -55.37
#